data_AF-A0A0C4FDN1-F1
#
_entry.id   AF-A0A0C4FDN1-F1
#
_cell.length_a   1.000
_cell.length_b   1.000
_cell.length_c   1.000
_cell.angle_alpha   90.00
_cell.angle_beta   90.00
_cell.angle_gamma   90.00
#
_symmetry.space_group_name_H-M   'P 1'
#
loop_
_entity.id
_entity.type
_entity.pdbx_description
1 polymer ?
#
loop_
_entity_poly.entity_id
_entity_poly.type
_entity_poly.pdbx_seq_one_letter_code
_entity_poly.pdbx_strand_id
1 'polypeptide(L)'
;MAANQNDVLADLQRQMADMTAELNRLKAAQPQEEDAVAAAVRAQEHRQGAILASFLKSPLKLHKEVNPDHVVLSFNSANWAQWEESIDGTLQYAFSLTESMIKKSNNFTDLATEYNHAISSLMRNTIEKSLLGIIKAAGHKTAKAIFEALKLKCERSDRRHKIDLLTTLLELANNRGLANEVTVSAWAKVNTELEQSKVTVDELVGILLQMNYKPAIGTELTKFEFTVDQNLNEKKSPSFADVATVIQSASGKVNKKQTDHGPMDLDRIQAFNQRPKGKYVTPQRRNSVD
;
A
#
# COMPACT_ATOMS: atom_id res chain seq x y z
N MET A 1 31.58 54.32 -62.16
CA MET A 1 32.38 53.47 -61.25
C MET A 1 32.00 52.03 -61.55
N ALA A 2 32.82 51.31 -62.31
CA ALA A 2 32.61 49.90 -62.60
C ALA A 2 33.58 49.11 -61.72
N ALA A 3 33.05 48.29 -60.80
CA ALA A 3 33.88 47.36 -60.04
C ALA A 3 34.56 46.39 -61.01
N ASN A 4 35.86 46.21 -60.85
CA ASN A 4 36.72 45.46 -61.76
C ASN A 4 36.33 43.97 -61.70
N GLN A 5 35.94 43.36 -62.83
CA GLN A 5 35.47 41.97 -62.88
C GLN A 5 36.47 40.95 -62.28
N ASN A 6 37.76 41.30 -62.26
CA ASN A 6 38.81 40.49 -61.64
C ASN A 6 38.73 40.46 -60.11
N ASP A 7 38.27 41.53 -59.46
CA ASP A 7 38.12 41.56 -58.00
C ASP A 7 36.94 40.67 -57.57
N VAL A 8 35.85 40.67 -58.35
CA VAL A 8 34.67 39.82 -58.10
C VAL A 8 35.01 38.34 -58.24
N LEU A 9 35.85 37.97 -59.22
CA LEU A 9 36.29 36.59 -59.42
C LEU A 9 37.22 36.10 -58.30
N ALA A 10 38.14 36.97 -57.85
CA ALA A 10 39.05 36.65 -56.75
C ALA A 10 38.29 36.47 -55.42
N ASP A 11 37.26 37.30 -55.18
CA ASP A 11 36.44 37.21 -53.97
C ASP A 11 35.60 35.93 -53.94
N LEU A 12 35.03 35.54 -55.09
CA LEU A 12 34.29 34.28 -55.22
C LEU A 12 35.18 33.05 -55.00
N GLN A 13 36.42 33.06 -55.52
CA GLN A 13 37.38 31.98 -55.27
C GLN A 13 37.75 31.86 -53.79
N ARG A 14 37.91 33.01 -53.10
CA ARG A 14 38.19 33.03 -51.66
C ARG A 14 37.02 32.47 -50.86
N GLN A 15 35.79 32.81 -51.24
CA GLN A 15 34.58 32.33 -50.60
C GLN A 15 34.38 30.81 -50.79
N MET A 16 34.70 30.27 -51.97
CA MET A 16 34.67 28.82 -52.19
C MET A 16 35.74 28.07 -51.40
N ALA A 17 36.94 28.65 -51.27
CA ALA A 17 38.01 28.06 -50.47
C ALA A 17 37.65 28.02 -48.98
N ASP A 18 37.05 29.09 -48.47
CA ASP A 18 36.59 29.19 -47.08
C ASP A 18 35.45 28.19 -46.78
N MET A 19 34.46 28.10 -47.67
CA MET A 19 33.37 27.12 -47.57
C MET A 19 33.87 25.67 -47.62
N THR A 20 34.87 25.40 -48.46
CA THR A 20 35.49 24.05 -48.54
C THR A 20 36.28 23.72 -47.28
N ALA A 21 36.98 24.71 -46.70
CA ALA A 21 37.69 24.52 -45.44
C ALA A 21 36.73 24.25 -44.28
N GLU A 22 35.59 24.94 -44.23
CA GLU A 22 34.57 24.75 -43.21
C GLU A 22 33.85 23.40 -43.35
N LEU A 23 33.52 22.97 -44.57
CA LEU A 23 32.99 21.63 -44.83
C LEU A 23 33.96 20.53 -44.39
N ASN A 24 35.26 20.71 -44.62
CA ASN A 24 36.27 19.75 -44.17
C ASN A 24 36.43 19.75 -42.65
N ARG A 25 36.27 20.90 -41.97
CA ARG A 25 36.24 20.97 -40.50
C ARG A 25 35.02 20.26 -39.91
N LEU A 26 33.83 20.53 -40.43
CA LEU A 26 32.60 19.87 -39.99
C LEU A 26 32.67 18.35 -40.21
N LYS A 27 33.22 17.93 -41.34
CA LYS A 27 33.44 16.51 -41.66
C LYS A 27 34.53 15.86 -40.82
N ALA A 28 35.52 16.61 -40.33
CA ALA A 28 36.52 16.12 -39.38
C ALA A 28 35.99 16.06 -37.94
N ALA A 29 35.05 16.93 -37.58
CA ALA A 29 34.40 16.95 -36.27
C ALA A 29 33.37 15.81 -36.12
N GLN A 30 32.66 15.42 -37.18
CA GLN A 30 31.67 14.34 -37.17
C GLN A 30 32.19 12.98 -36.64
N PRO A 31 33.32 12.43 -37.14
CA PRO A 31 33.87 11.17 -36.63
C PRO A 31 34.25 11.25 -35.15
N GLN A 32 34.72 12.42 -34.70
CA GLN A 32 35.13 12.63 -33.31
C GLN A 32 33.92 12.72 -32.37
N GLU A 33 32.79 13.27 -32.85
CA GLU A 33 31.53 13.34 -32.12
C GLU A 33 30.85 11.95 -32.05
N GLU A 34 30.86 11.19 -33.14
CA GLU A 34 30.39 9.80 -33.18
C GLU A 34 31.20 8.88 -32.26
N ASP A 35 32.53 9.01 -32.25
CA ASP A 35 33.40 8.24 -31.35
C ASP A 35 33.19 8.62 -29.88
N ALA A 36 32.97 9.90 -29.58
CA ALA A 36 32.70 10.37 -28.23
C ALA A 36 31.34 9.87 -27.71
N VAL A 37 30.30 9.91 -28.54
CA VAL A 37 28.98 9.36 -28.20
C VAL A 37 29.06 7.84 -28.00
N ALA A 38 29.75 7.12 -28.89
CA ALA A 38 29.93 5.67 -28.74
C ALA A 38 30.72 5.29 -27.48
N ALA A 39 31.75 6.08 -27.12
CA ALA A 39 32.50 5.90 -25.88
C ALA A 39 31.63 6.16 -24.64
N ALA A 40 30.80 7.21 -24.65
CA ALA A 40 29.87 7.52 -23.57
C ALA A 40 28.83 6.41 -23.38
N VAL A 41 28.26 5.88 -24.47
CA VAL A 41 27.32 4.75 -24.43
C VAL A 41 27.97 3.52 -23.81
N ARG A 42 29.18 3.13 -24.26
CA ARG A 42 29.92 1.99 -23.67
C ARG A 42 30.23 2.18 -22.19
N ALA A 43 30.61 3.39 -21.78
CA ALA A 43 30.86 3.70 -20.38
C ALA A 43 29.58 3.60 -19.53
N GLN A 44 28.45 4.04 -20.08
CA GLN A 44 27.14 3.91 -19.43
C GLN A 44 26.71 2.46 -19.29
N GLU A 45 26.79 1.65 -20.35
CA GLU A 45 26.49 0.21 -20.31
C GLU A 45 27.36 -0.53 -19.30
N HIS A 46 28.66 -0.22 -19.25
CA HIS A 46 29.57 -0.82 -18.28
C HIS A 46 29.18 -0.47 -16.84
N ARG A 47 28.84 0.80 -16.58
CA ARG A 47 28.37 1.25 -15.26
C ARG A 47 27.06 0.58 -14.87
N GLN A 48 26.12 0.45 -15.80
CA GLN A 48 24.84 -0.23 -15.56
C GLN A 48 25.05 -1.71 -15.24
N GLY A 49 25.92 -2.40 -15.99
CA GLY A 49 26.31 -3.77 -15.71
C GLY A 49 26.92 -3.95 -14.31
N ALA A 50 27.76 -3.00 -13.88
CA ALA A 50 28.35 -3.02 -12.54
C ALA A 50 27.29 -2.81 -11.42
N ILE A 51 26.34 -1.90 -11.62
CA ILE A 51 25.24 -1.66 -10.68
C ILE A 51 24.35 -2.92 -10.58
N LEU A 52 23.96 -3.51 -11.71
CA LEU A 52 23.14 -4.71 -11.74
C LEU A 52 23.85 -5.90 -11.10
N ALA A 53 25.14 -6.08 -11.37
CA ALA A 53 25.95 -7.12 -10.73
C ALA A 53 26.03 -6.91 -9.19
N SER A 54 26.15 -5.66 -8.74
CA SER A 54 26.10 -5.31 -7.31
C SER A 54 24.74 -5.67 -6.70
N PHE A 55 23.64 -5.35 -7.38
CA PHE A 55 22.29 -5.71 -6.97
C PHE A 55 22.12 -7.22 -6.83
N LEU A 56 22.49 -7.99 -7.86
CA LEU A 56 22.38 -9.44 -7.85
C LEU A 56 23.21 -10.09 -6.74
N LYS A 57 24.39 -9.52 -6.44
CA LYS A 57 25.27 -10.00 -5.37
C LYS A 57 24.74 -9.67 -3.98
N SER A 58 24.24 -8.46 -3.76
CA SER A 58 23.76 -8.01 -2.46
C SER A 58 22.62 -6.98 -2.57
N PRO A 59 21.38 -7.44 -2.78
CA PRO A 59 20.23 -6.55 -3.01
C PRO A 59 20.02 -5.55 -1.86
N LEU A 60 20.16 -6.03 -0.62
CA LEU A 60 19.98 -5.21 0.58
C LEU A 60 21.06 -4.12 0.71
N LYS A 61 22.30 -4.41 0.30
CA LYS A 61 23.38 -3.42 0.39
C LYS A 61 23.10 -2.26 -0.56
N LEU A 62 22.79 -2.56 -1.82
CA LEU A 62 22.43 -1.54 -2.80
C LEU A 62 21.20 -0.73 -2.36
N HIS A 63 20.18 -1.41 -1.82
CA HIS A 63 18.99 -0.76 -1.29
C HIS A 63 19.33 0.28 -0.21
N LYS A 64 20.22 -0.04 0.73
CA LYS A 64 20.66 0.88 1.78
C LYS A 64 21.49 2.05 1.25
N GLU A 65 22.25 1.85 0.18
CA GLU A 65 23.02 2.92 -0.48
C GLU A 65 22.09 3.91 -1.21
N VAL A 66 21.00 3.41 -1.80
CA VAL A 66 20.04 4.22 -2.56
C VAL A 66 18.98 4.86 -1.66
N ASN A 67 18.61 4.22 -0.54
CA ASN A 67 17.55 4.65 0.35
C ASN A 67 18.10 4.89 1.78
N PRO A 68 18.39 6.16 2.14
CA PRO A 68 19.00 6.50 3.42
C PRO A 68 18.08 6.24 4.62
N ASP A 69 16.76 6.30 4.43
CA ASP A 69 15.79 6.09 5.51
C ASP A 69 15.66 4.63 5.96
N HIS A 70 16.27 3.70 5.21
CA HIS A 70 16.31 2.27 5.52
C HIS A 70 14.94 1.70 5.90
N VAL A 71 13.92 2.06 5.12
CA VAL A 71 12.52 1.75 5.43
C VAL A 71 12.33 0.24 5.54
N VAL A 72 11.87 -0.20 6.71
CA VAL A 72 11.44 -1.58 6.96
C VAL A 72 9.93 -1.58 7.08
N LEU A 73 9.24 -2.37 6.23
CA LEU A 73 7.79 -2.47 6.28
C LEU A 73 7.33 -3.00 7.64
N SER A 74 6.53 -2.21 8.33
CA SER A 74 5.96 -2.57 9.62
C SER A 74 4.76 -3.51 9.46
N PHE A 75 4.51 -4.37 10.45
CA PHE A 75 3.35 -5.26 10.45
C PHE A 75 2.02 -4.50 10.42
N ASN A 76 1.95 -3.32 11.07
CA ASN A 76 0.78 -2.44 11.04
C ASN A 76 0.66 -1.64 9.72
N SER A 77 1.63 -1.78 8.80
CA SER A 77 1.66 -1.19 7.45
C SER A 77 1.46 0.33 7.38
N ALA A 78 1.71 1.03 8.47
CA ALA A 78 1.68 2.49 8.52
C ALA A 78 2.64 3.14 7.49
N ASN A 79 3.68 2.41 7.09
CA ASN A 79 4.69 2.87 6.13
C ASN A 79 4.66 2.11 4.79
N TRP A 80 3.52 1.53 4.39
CA TRP A 80 3.40 0.79 3.12
C TRP A 80 3.87 1.61 1.91
N ALA A 81 3.37 2.85 1.76
CA ALA A 81 3.71 3.70 0.61
C ALA A 81 5.21 4.04 0.56
N GLN A 82 5.79 4.40 1.70
CA GLN A 82 7.23 4.70 1.82
C GLN A 82 8.08 3.46 1.51
N TRP A 83 7.65 2.29 1.98
CA TRP A 83 8.34 1.04 1.70
C TRP A 83 8.24 0.66 0.21
N GLU A 84 7.05 0.71 -0.39
CA GLU A 84 6.83 0.41 -1.80
C GLU A 84 7.66 1.33 -2.70
N GLU A 85 7.68 2.63 -2.40
CA GLU A 85 8.50 3.63 -3.10
C GLU A 85 10.01 3.33 -2.97
N SER A 86 10.49 2.96 -1.78
CA SER A 86 11.90 2.61 -1.58
C SER A 86 12.33 1.35 -2.35
N ILE A 87 11.44 0.37 -2.48
CA ILE A 87 11.68 -0.83 -3.30
C ILE A 87 11.71 -0.42 -4.77
N ASP A 88 10.72 0.33 -5.24
CA ASP A 88 10.66 0.75 -6.64
C ASP A 88 11.87 1.60 -7.03
N GLY A 89 12.28 2.55 -6.20
CA GLY A 89 13.48 3.37 -6.43
C GLY A 89 14.77 2.55 -6.50
N THR A 90 14.87 1.50 -5.68
CA THR A 90 15.99 0.55 -5.76
C THR A 90 16.00 -0.19 -7.10
N LEU A 91 14.84 -0.65 -7.56
CA LEU A 91 14.71 -1.37 -8.82
C LEU A 91 14.97 -0.44 -10.02
N GLN A 92 14.44 0.78 -9.99
CA GLN A 92 14.70 1.79 -11.01
C GLN A 92 16.20 2.08 -11.11
N TYR A 93 16.90 2.21 -9.98
CA TYR A 93 18.34 2.39 -9.97
C TYR A 93 19.09 1.16 -10.49
N ALA A 94 18.74 -0.04 -10.00
CA ALA A 94 19.42 -1.27 -10.36
C ALA A 94 19.27 -1.65 -11.85
N PHE A 95 18.10 -1.38 -12.43
CA PHE A 95 17.75 -1.71 -13.81
C PHE A 95 17.80 -0.50 -14.75
N SER A 96 18.21 0.67 -14.27
CA SER A 96 18.22 1.94 -15.03
C SER A 96 16.88 2.25 -15.71
N LEU A 97 15.78 2.04 -14.98
CA LEU A 97 14.44 2.31 -15.48
C LEU A 97 14.02 3.74 -15.16
N THR A 98 13.41 4.40 -16.15
CA THR A 98 12.74 5.71 -15.96
C THR A 98 11.32 5.57 -15.43
N GLU A 99 10.73 4.38 -15.58
CA GLU A 99 9.38 4.06 -15.15
C GLU A 99 9.41 3.07 -13.99
N SER A 100 8.40 3.18 -13.13
CA SER A 100 8.16 2.25 -12.03
C SER A 100 8.03 0.81 -12.52
N MET A 101 8.76 -0.11 -11.90
CA MET A 101 8.62 -1.55 -12.15
C MET A 101 7.39 -2.11 -11.41
N ILE A 102 7.09 -1.56 -10.24
CA ILE A 102 5.98 -2.02 -9.39
C ILE A 102 4.62 -1.64 -9.98
N LYS A 103 4.49 -0.45 -10.58
CA LYS A 103 3.23 0.07 -11.14
C LYS A 103 2.88 -0.52 -12.51
N LYS A 104 3.77 -1.29 -13.13
CA LYS A 104 3.50 -1.97 -14.40
C LYS A 104 2.49 -3.10 -14.21
N SER A 105 1.61 -3.29 -15.20
CA SER A 105 0.56 -4.34 -15.17
C SER A 105 1.12 -5.76 -15.16
N ASN A 106 2.36 -5.93 -15.58
CA ASN A 106 3.11 -7.19 -15.58
C ASN A 106 4.16 -7.24 -14.46
N ASN A 107 3.91 -6.56 -13.32
CA ASN A 107 4.86 -6.47 -12.23
C ASN A 107 5.40 -7.85 -11.79
N PHE A 108 6.73 -7.98 -11.86
CA PHE A 108 7.45 -9.21 -11.50
C PHE A 108 6.99 -10.48 -12.24
N THR A 109 6.25 -10.36 -13.35
CA THR A 109 5.99 -11.50 -14.24
C THR A 109 7.22 -11.74 -15.11
N ASP A 110 7.46 -13.00 -15.46
CA ASP A 110 8.49 -13.40 -16.42
C ASP A 110 9.92 -12.96 -16.04
N LEU A 111 10.19 -12.78 -14.75
CA LEU A 111 11.54 -12.51 -14.25
C LEU A 111 12.43 -13.74 -14.43
N ALA A 112 13.63 -13.52 -14.98
CA ALA A 112 14.69 -14.51 -14.92
C ALA A 112 14.99 -14.91 -13.45
N THR A 113 15.45 -16.14 -13.26
CA THR A 113 15.64 -16.76 -11.94
C THR A 113 16.51 -15.91 -11.00
N GLU A 114 17.61 -15.34 -11.50
CA GLU A 114 18.51 -14.48 -10.71
C GLU A 114 17.82 -13.19 -10.21
N TYR A 115 17.06 -12.51 -11.08
CA TYR A 115 16.33 -11.29 -10.71
C TYR A 115 15.22 -11.61 -9.71
N ASN A 116 14.50 -12.71 -9.93
CA ASN A 116 13.47 -13.16 -9.00
C ASN A 116 14.07 -13.43 -7.61
N HIS A 117 15.21 -14.11 -7.54
CA HIS A 117 15.90 -14.37 -6.29
C HIS A 117 16.37 -13.10 -5.59
N ALA A 118 17.01 -12.18 -6.34
CA ALA A 118 17.50 -10.91 -5.82
C ALA A 118 16.37 -10.05 -5.24
N ILE A 119 15.26 -9.89 -6.00
CA ILE A 119 14.11 -9.09 -5.59
C ILE A 119 13.38 -9.74 -4.41
N SER A 120 13.19 -11.07 -4.43
CA SER A 120 12.59 -11.80 -3.31
C SER A 120 13.42 -11.67 -2.04
N SER A 121 14.74 -11.74 -2.16
CA SER A 121 15.67 -11.54 -1.05
C SER A 121 15.59 -10.11 -0.52
N LEU A 122 15.57 -9.10 -1.41
CA LEU A 122 15.39 -7.70 -1.02
C LEU A 122 14.13 -7.54 -0.17
N MET A 123 12.96 -7.92 -0.70
CA MET A 123 11.68 -7.78 -0.01
C MET A 123 11.71 -8.44 1.37
N ARG A 124 12.19 -9.68 1.47
CA ARG A 124 12.28 -10.41 2.75
C ARG A 124 13.18 -9.76 3.79
N ASN A 125 14.20 -9.01 3.35
CA ASN A 125 15.14 -8.33 4.24
C ASN A 125 14.68 -6.91 4.62
N THR A 126 13.64 -6.39 3.96
CA THR A 126 13.08 -5.06 4.21
C THR A 126 11.71 -5.10 4.87
N ILE A 127 11.31 -6.23 5.46
CA ILE A 127 10.04 -6.38 6.18
C ILE A 127 10.28 -6.84 7.61
N GLU A 128 9.38 -6.48 8.51
CA GLU A 128 9.42 -6.92 9.91
C GLU A 128 9.34 -8.46 10.03
N LYS A 129 9.93 -9.02 11.09
CA LYS A 129 9.98 -10.47 11.37
C LYS A 129 8.60 -11.13 11.35
N SER A 130 7.56 -10.43 11.83
CA SER A 130 6.18 -10.91 11.86
C SER A 130 5.63 -11.16 10.45
N LEU A 131 5.85 -10.22 9.52
CA LEU A 131 5.48 -10.36 8.11
C LEU A 131 6.31 -11.45 7.44
N LEU A 132 7.62 -11.51 7.74
CA LEU A 132 8.50 -12.56 7.22
C LEU A 132 8.03 -13.96 7.63
N GLY A 133 7.57 -14.12 8.88
CA GLY A 133 7.00 -15.38 9.37
C GLY A 133 5.78 -15.83 8.56
N ILE A 134 4.88 -14.90 8.24
CA ILE A 134 3.69 -15.16 7.43
C ILE A 134 4.06 -15.56 6.00
N ILE A 135 4.97 -14.82 5.37
CA ILE A 135 5.44 -15.12 4.01
C ILE A 135 6.10 -16.50 3.95
N LYS A 136 6.90 -16.86 4.97
CA LYS A 136 7.52 -18.19 5.08
C LYS A 136 6.48 -19.30 5.27
N ALA A 137 5.50 -19.09 6.16
CA ALA A 137 4.46 -20.07 6.43
C ALA A 137 3.58 -20.35 5.20
N ALA A 138 3.30 -19.31 4.40
CA ALA A 138 2.55 -19.44 3.15
C ALA A 138 3.36 -20.04 1.99
N GLY A 139 4.67 -20.27 2.16
CA GLY A 139 5.52 -20.89 1.16
C GLY A 139 5.77 -20.01 -0.08
N HIS A 140 5.55 -18.69 -0.01
CA HIS A 140 5.75 -17.79 -1.14
C HIS A 140 7.25 -17.62 -1.45
N LYS A 141 7.68 -18.12 -2.61
CA LYS A 141 9.10 -18.12 -3.03
C LYS A 141 9.46 -17.07 -4.07
N THR A 142 8.49 -16.60 -4.85
CA THR A 142 8.71 -15.67 -5.95
C THR A 142 8.49 -14.23 -5.54
N ALA A 143 9.18 -13.30 -6.20
CA ALA A 143 9.05 -11.86 -5.95
C ALA A 143 7.58 -11.41 -6.09
N LYS A 144 6.92 -11.85 -7.16
CA LYS A 144 5.49 -11.61 -7.39
C LYS A 144 4.62 -12.09 -6.23
N ALA A 145 4.75 -13.36 -5.82
CA ALA A 145 3.91 -13.91 -4.75
C ALA A 145 4.17 -13.23 -3.40
N ILE A 146 5.41 -12.86 -3.10
CA ILE A 146 5.76 -12.12 -1.88
C ILE A 146 5.14 -10.72 -1.95
N PHE A 147 5.32 -10.00 -3.05
CA PHE A 147 4.80 -8.66 -3.23
C PHE A 147 3.27 -8.63 -3.16
N GLU A 148 2.58 -9.51 -3.89
CA GLU A 148 1.12 -9.62 -3.85
C GLU A 148 0.62 -9.95 -2.45
N ALA A 149 1.28 -10.86 -1.72
CA ALA A 149 0.88 -11.19 -0.34
C ALA A 149 1.10 -10.02 0.63
N LEU A 150 2.18 -9.26 0.47
CA LEU A 150 2.45 -8.06 1.26
C LEU A 150 1.45 -6.96 0.91
N LYS A 151 1.21 -6.70 -0.38
CA LYS A 151 0.21 -5.77 -0.87
C LYS A 151 -1.17 -6.10 -0.30
N LEU A 152 -1.59 -7.36 -0.42
CA LEU A 152 -2.83 -7.87 0.15
C LEU A 152 -2.93 -7.70 1.67
N LYS A 153 -1.84 -7.60 2.41
CA LYS A 153 -1.86 -7.47 3.87
C LYS A 153 -1.66 -6.03 4.35
N CYS A 154 -0.90 -5.25 3.59
CA CYS A 154 -0.35 -3.98 4.03
C CYS A 154 -0.89 -2.81 3.21
N GLU A 155 -1.18 -2.96 1.91
CA GLU A 155 -1.98 -1.98 1.16
C GLU A 155 -3.42 -1.93 1.71
N ARG A 156 -3.89 -3.07 2.24
CA ARG A 156 -5.21 -3.21 2.87
C ARG A 156 -5.38 -2.44 4.18
N SER A 157 -4.35 -1.79 4.70
CA SER A 157 -4.48 -0.95 5.88
C SER A 157 -4.99 0.44 5.61
N ASP A 158 -5.56 0.69 4.43
CA ASP A 158 -6.43 1.85 4.18
C ASP A 158 -7.41 2.07 5.34
N ARG A 159 -8.03 1.01 5.88
CA ARG A 159 -8.91 1.13 7.05
C ARG A 159 -8.19 1.58 8.31
N ARG A 160 -7.02 1.01 8.61
CA ARG A 160 -6.26 1.35 9.82
C ARG A 160 -5.65 2.74 9.74
N HIS A 161 -5.16 3.11 8.57
CA HIS A 161 -4.73 4.46 8.25
C HIS A 161 -5.88 5.46 8.42
N LYS A 162 -7.08 5.15 7.91
CA LYS A 162 -8.29 5.95 8.14
C LYS A 162 -8.65 6.03 9.62
N ILE A 163 -8.54 4.95 10.39
CA ILE A 163 -8.73 4.95 11.85
C ILE A 163 -7.72 5.89 12.54
N ASP A 164 -6.44 5.82 12.18
CA ASP A 164 -5.39 6.66 12.77
C ASP A 164 -5.59 8.15 12.39
N LEU A 165 -6.01 8.44 11.15
CA LEU A 165 -6.39 9.78 10.70
C LEU A 165 -7.55 10.35 11.51
N LEU A 166 -8.62 9.57 11.71
CA LEU A 166 -9.77 10.01 12.52
C LEU A 166 -9.42 10.12 14.01
N THR A 167 -8.51 9.27 14.51
CA THR A 167 -7.98 9.38 15.88
C THR A 167 -7.26 10.71 16.06
N THR A 168 -6.34 11.04 15.14
CA THR A 168 -5.63 12.33 15.13
C THR A 168 -6.61 13.51 15.00
N LEU A 169 -7.64 13.38 14.16
CA LEU A 169 -8.70 14.40 14.04
C LEU A 169 -9.44 14.62 15.36
N LEU A 170 -9.81 13.56 16.07
CA LEU A 170 -10.47 13.65 17.37
C LEU A 170 -9.56 14.25 18.44
N GLU A 171 -8.27 13.92 18.43
CA GLU A 171 -7.28 14.53 19.33
C GLU A 171 -7.14 16.03 19.07
N LEU A 172 -7.04 16.43 17.79
CA LEU A 172 -7.01 17.83 17.39
C LEU A 172 -8.30 18.57 17.76
N ALA A 173 -9.47 17.94 17.58
CA ALA A 173 -10.76 18.51 17.96
C ALA A 173 -10.93 18.67 19.48
N ASN A 174 -10.32 17.78 20.27
CA ASN A 174 -10.33 17.84 21.72
C ASN A 174 -9.24 18.75 22.31
N ASN A 175 -8.29 19.22 21.48
CA ASN A 175 -7.23 20.13 21.93
C ASN A 175 -7.80 21.53 22.21
N ARG A 176 -7.95 21.88 23.49
CA ARG A 176 -8.42 23.20 23.95
C ARG A 176 -7.29 24.24 24.11
N GLY A 177 -6.08 23.94 23.61
CA GLY A 177 -4.95 24.85 23.66
C GLY A 177 -5.11 26.08 22.75
N LEU A 178 -4.27 27.10 22.98
CA LEU A 178 -4.23 28.28 22.10
C LEU A 178 -3.82 27.86 20.68
N ALA A 179 -4.55 28.36 19.68
CA ALA A 179 -4.24 28.10 18.29
C ALA A 179 -2.83 28.60 17.94
N ASN A 180 -2.01 27.72 17.35
CA ASN A 180 -0.71 28.05 16.80
C ASN A 180 -0.60 27.49 15.37
N GLU A 181 0.38 27.96 14.59
CA GLU A 181 0.58 27.55 13.20
C GLU A 181 0.76 26.03 13.05
N VAL A 182 1.36 25.39 14.06
CA VAL A 182 1.56 23.93 14.11
C VAL A 182 0.22 23.20 14.15
N THR A 183 -0.73 23.65 14.96
CA THR A 183 -2.08 23.07 15.03
C THR A 183 -2.82 23.26 13.72
N VAL A 184 -2.79 24.45 13.11
CA VAL A 184 -3.46 24.69 11.81
C VAL A 184 -2.86 23.83 10.70
N SER A 185 -1.52 23.68 10.67
CA SER A 185 -0.83 22.79 9.73
C SER A 185 -1.24 21.33 9.92
N ALA A 186 -1.37 20.85 11.16
CA ALA A 186 -1.85 19.50 11.46
C ALA A 186 -3.28 19.26 10.98
N TRP A 187 -4.19 20.23 11.18
CA TRP A 187 -5.55 20.19 10.64
C TRP A 187 -5.57 20.12 9.11
N ALA A 188 -4.78 20.96 8.43
CA ALA A 188 -4.70 20.98 6.98
C ALA A 188 -4.20 19.62 6.44
N LYS A 189 -3.15 19.05 7.07
CA LYS A 189 -2.62 17.74 6.71
C LYS A 189 -3.67 16.65 6.84
N VAL A 190 -4.35 16.56 7.98
CA VAL A 190 -5.41 15.55 8.20
C VAL A 190 -6.55 15.72 7.21
N ASN A 191 -6.98 16.96 6.93
CA ASN A 191 -8.03 17.21 5.94
C ASN A 191 -7.64 16.76 4.54
N THR A 192 -6.43 17.10 4.08
CA THR A 192 -5.92 16.68 2.77
C THR A 192 -5.82 15.16 2.67
N GLU A 193 -5.32 14.47 3.70
CA GLU A 193 -5.21 13.00 3.70
C GLU A 193 -6.60 12.32 3.72
N LEU A 194 -7.59 12.89 4.41
CA LEU A 194 -8.98 12.40 4.37
C LEU A 194 -9.64 12.59 3.00
N GLU A 195 -9.44 13.74 2.36
CA GLU A 195 -9.91 14.01 1.00
C GLU A 195 -9.31 13.02 -0.01
N GLN A 196 -7.99 12.79 0.09
CA GLN A 196 -7.28 11.81 -0.74
C GLN A 196 -7.77 10.39 -0.51
N SER A 197 -8.12 10.05 0.74
CA SER A 197 -8.64 8.73 1.13
C SER A 197 -10.09 8.47 0.70
N LYS A 198 -10.79 9.48 0.14
CA LYS A 198 -12.18 9.41 -0.36
C LYS A 198 -13.16 8.81 0.66
N VAL A 199 -12.97 9.11 1.94
CA VAL A 199 -13.84 8.63 3.02
C VAL A 199 -15.22 9.24 2.87
N THR A 200 -16.25 8.39 2.75
CA THR A 200 -17.64 8.86 2.75
C THR A 200 -18.11 9.16 4.17
N VAL A 201 -19.15 9.99 4.35
CA VAL A 201 -19.73 10.25 5.67
C VAL A 201 -20.23 8.96 6.33
N ASP A 202 -20.80 8.05 5.56
CA ASP A 202 -21.28 6.76 6.06
C ASP A 202 -20.12 5.86 6.53
N GLU A 203 -19.02 5.81 5.77
CA GLU A 203 -17.80 5.13 6.17
C GLU A 203 -17.18 5.75 7.43
N LEU A 204 -17.19 7.09 7.54
CA LEU A 204 -16.69 7.84 8.69
C LEU A 204 -17.43 7.47 9.98
N VAL A 205 -18.77 7.43 9.95
CA VAL A 205 -19.57 7.01 11.11
C VAL A 205 -19.27 5.55 11.48
N GLY A 206 -19.07 4.69 10.47
CA GLY A 206 -18.58 3.33 10.69
C GLY A 206 -17.21 3.27 11.38
N ILE A 207 -16.24 4.10 10.97
CA ILE A 207 -14.92 4.20 11.62
C ILE A 207 -15.07 4.63 13.07
N LEU A 208 -15.87 5.66 13.35
CA LEU A 208 -16.11 6.14 14.71
C LEU A 208 -16.72 5.06 15.61
N LEU A 209 -17.67 4.28 15.08
CA LEU A 209 -18.20 3.12 15.80
C LEU A 209 -17.09 2.13 16.12
N GLN A 210 -16.28 1.76 15.13
CA GLN A 210 -15.19 0.80 15.30
C GLN A 210 -14.16 1.24 16.34
N MET A 211 -13.80 2.52 16.35
CA MET A 211 -12.82 3.09 17.29
C MET A 211 -13.29 3.06 18.75
N ASN A 212 -14.59 3.25 18.98
CA ASN A 212 -15.15 3.39 20.32
C ASN A 212 -15.74 2.08 20.87
N TYR A 213 -15.87 1.05 20.03
CA TYR A 213 -16.51 -0.19 20.42
C TYR A 213 -15.54 -1.14 21.14
N LYS A 214 -15.79 -1.37 22.43
CA LYS A 214 -15.05 -2.34 23.24
C LYS A 214 -15.77 -3.69 23.22
N PRO A 215 -15.05 -4.81 23.04
CA PRO A 215 -15.66 -6.13 23.10
C PRO A 215 -16.09 -6.49 24.52
N ALA A 216 -16.94 -7.52 24.65
CA ALA A 216 -17.44 -7.99 25.94
C ALA A 216 -16.31 -8.48 26.86
N ILE A 217 -16.52 -8.36 28.18
CA ILE A 217 -15.59 -8.78 29.23
C ILE A 217 -15.21 -10.26 29.02
N GLY A 218 -13.91 -10.54 28.92
CA GLY A 218 -13.37 -11.88 28.62
C GLY A 218 -12.88 -12.08 27.18
N THR A 219 -13.10 -11.12 26.29
CA THR A 219 -12.57 -11.13 24.92
C THR A 219 -11.13 -10.59 24.86
N GLU A 220 -10.24 -11.30 24.17
CA GLU A 220 -8.90 -10.80 23.85
C GLU A 220 -9.02 -9.63 22.85
N LEU A 221 -8.78 -8.40 23.32
CA LEU A 221 -8.97 -7.15 22.56
C LEU A 221 -8.23 -7.16 21.21
N THR A 222 -6.97 -7.58 21.21
CA THR A 222 -6.13 -7.63 20.01
C THR A 222 -6.68 -8.57 18.95
N LYS A 223 -7.21 -9.74 19.34
CA LYS A 223 -7.86 -10.67 18.40
C LYS A 223 -9.18 -10.12 17.86
N PHE A 224 -9.94 -9.44 18.70
CA PHE A 224 -11.19 -8.82 18.28
C PHE A 224 -10.94 -7.70 17.26
N GLU A 225 -10.07 -6.75 17.59
CA GLU A 225 -9.66 -5.66 16.69
C GLU A 225 -9.13 -6.22 15.37
N PHE A 226 -8.23 -7.20 15.43
CA PHE A 226 -7.69 -7.86 14.25
C PHE A 226 -8.79 -8.51 13.39
N THR A 227 -9.75 -9.20 14.00
CA THR A 227 -10.84 -9.86 13.26
C THR A 227 -11.73 -8.83 12.58
N VAL A 228 -12.06 -7.73 13.27
CA VAL A 228 -12.88 -6.66 12.73
C VAL A 228 -12.15 -5.95 11.58
N ASP A 229 -10.89 -5.57 11.78
CA ASP A 229 -10.03 -4.97 10.77
C ASP A 229 -9.92 -5.88 9.54
N GLN A 230 -9.66 -7.18 9.74
CA GLN A 230 -9.52 -8.14 8.64
C GLN A 230 -10.80 -8.22 7.78
N ASN A 231 -11.96 -8.33 8.41
CA ASN A 231 -13.24 -8.48 7.68
C ASN A 231 -13.65 -7.16 6.98
N LEU A 232 -13.34 -6.01 7.57
CA LEU A 232 -13.68 -4.72 6.95
C LEU A 232 -12.72 -4.34 5.83
N ASN A 233 -11.47 -4.78 5.89
CA ASN A 233 -10.48 -4.60 4.83
C ASN A 233 -10.79 -5.39 3.54
N GLU A 234 -11.64 -6.41 3.62
CA GLU A 234 -12.12 -7.14 2.44
C GLU A 234 -13.22 -6.38 1.69
N LYS A 235 -13.83 -5.36 2.32
CA LYS A 235 -14.89 -4.54 1.75
C LYS A 235 -14.33 -3.22 1.23
N LYS A 236 -14.65 -2.88 -0.02
CA LYS A 236 -14.33 -1.56 -0.58
C LYS A 236 -15.29 -0.52 -0.01
N SER A 237 -14.77 0.44 0.75
CA SER A 237 -15.56 1.50 1.42
C SER A 237 -16.72 0.95 2.26
N PRO A 238 -16.42 0.24 3.37
CA PRO A 238 -17.45 -0.37 4.20
C PRO A 238 -18.39 0.68 4.78
N SER A 239 -19.69 0.47 4.56
CA SER A 239 -20.76 1.29 5.12
C SER A 239 -20.84 1.18 6.65
N PHE A 240 -21.59 2.07 7.30
CA PHE A 240 -21.91 1.89 8.72
C PHE A 240 -22.55 0.51 9.00
N ALA A 241 -23.47 0.07 8.13
CA ALA A 241 -24.14 -1.22 8.27
C ALA A 241 -23.15 -2.40 8.15
N ASP A 242 -22.17 -2.31 7.25
CA ASP A 242 -21.10 -3.29 7.13
C ASP A 242 -20.27 -3.39 8.40
N VAL A 243 -19.88 -2.24 8.96
CA VAL A 243 -19.09 -2.15 10.19
C VAL A 243 -19.85 -2.71 11.38
N ALA A 244 -21.10 -2.30 11.55
CA ALA A 244 -21.97 -2.82 12.61
C ALA A 244 -22.13 -4.34 12.51
N THR A 245 -22.34 -4.87 11.31
CA THR A 245 -22.49 -6.31 11.07
C THR A 245 -21.21 -7.08 11.40
N VAL A 246 -20.05 -6.57 10.99
CA VAL A 246 -18.76 -7.21 11.28
C VAL A 246 -18.47 -7.18 12.78
N ILE A 247 -18.69 -6.05 13.45
CA ILE A 247 -18.52 -5.91 14.90
C ILE A 247 -19.44 -6.88 15.64
N GLN A 248 -20.73 -6.94 15.27
CA GLN A 248 -21.68 -7.88 15.86
C GLN A 248 -21.26 -9.33 15.63
N SER A 249 -20.79 -9.66 14.42
CA SER A 249 -20.31 -11.00 14.09
C SER A 249 -19.05 -11.38 14.88
N ALA A 250 -18.12 -10.45 15.06
CA ALA A 250 -16.91 -10.64 15.85
C ALA A 250 -17.27 -10.83 17.34
N SER A 251 -18.16 -10.00 17.88
CA SER A 251 -18.67 -10.13 19.25
C SER A 251 -19.43 -11.45 19.47
N GLY A 252 -20.27 -11.87 18.53
CA GLY A 252 -21.05 -13.11 18.63
C GLY A 252 -20.21 -14.39 18.48
N LYS A 253 -19.17 -14.37 17.63
CA LYS A 253 -18.22 -15.48 17.49
C LYS A 253 -17.39 -15.70 18.75
N VAL A 254 -17.08 -14.64 19.51
CA VAL A 254 -16.38 -14.76 20.80
C VAL A 254 -17.30 -15.31 21.89
N ASN A 255 -18.57 -14.92 21.91
CA ASN A 255 -19.57 -15.43 22.88
C ASN A 255 -19.94 -16.92 22.67
N LYS A 256 -19.73 -17.49 21.47
CA LYS A 256 -19.98 -18.92 21.22
C LYS A 256 -19.05 -19.88 21.97
N LYS A 257 -18.01 -19.39 22.65
CA LYS A 257 -17.23 -20.20 23.60
C LYS A 257 -17.74 -20.12 25.05
N GLN A 258 -18.78 -19.33 25.32
CA GLN A 258 -19.24 -19.07 26.67
C GLN A 258 -20.74 -18.77 26.70
N THR A 259 -21.58 -19.73 26.30
CA THR A 259 -22.97 -19.91 26.76
C THR A 259 -23.59 -21.10 26.01
N ASP A 260 -23.65 -22.24 26.67
CA ASP A 260 -24.47 -23.39 26.27
C ASP A 260 -25.95 -23.10 26.59
N HIS A 261 -26.54 -22.10 25.94
CA HIS A 261 -28.00 -21.90 25.89
C HIS A 261 -28.34 -21.22 24.55
N GLY A 262 -28.74 -22.03 23.57
CA GLY A 262 -29.13 -21.55 22.24
C GLY A 262 -30.37 -20.63 22.25
N PRO A 263 -30.60 -19.86 21.17
CA PRO A 263 -31.77 -19.00 21.04
C PRO A 263 -33.04 -19.86 21.07
N MET A 264 -33.99 -19.50 21.92
CA MET A 264 -35.26 -20.20 22.04
C MET A 264 -36.03 -20.05 20.72
N ASP A 265 -36.15 -21.17 20.01
CA ASP A 265 -36.87 -21.28 18.74
C ASP A 265 -38.36 -20.97 18.94
N LEU A 266 -38.80 -19.81 18.46
CA LEU A 266 -40.17 -19.30 18.62
C LEU A 266 -41.20 -20.17 17.90
N ASP A 267 -40.79 -21.00 16.93
CA ASP A 267 -41.66 -21.94 16.23
C ASP A 267 -42.11 -23.12 17.12
N ARG A 268 -41.39 -23.38 18.22
CA ARG A 268 -41.81 -24.39 19.22
C ARG A 268 -43.02 -23.96 20.04
N ILE A 269 -43.31 -22.66 20.12
CA ILE A 269 -44.41 -22.12 20.93
C ILE A 269 -45.76 -22.26 20.20
N GLN A 270 -45.78 -22.21 18.86
CA GLN A 270 -47.03 -22.39 18.11
C GLN A 270 -47.50 -23.85 18.04
N ALA A 271 -46.58 -24.82 18.17
CA ALA A 271 -46.91 -26.25 18.17
C ALA A 271 -47.60 -26.73 19.47
N PHE A 272 -47.48 -25.98 20.58
CA PHE A 272 -48.10 -26.37 21.86
C PHE A 272 -49.54 -25.87 22.05
N ASN A 273 -50.00 -24.93 21.21
CA ASN A 273 -51.33 -24.32 21.32
C ASN A 273 -52.45 -25.08 20.59
N GLN A 274 -52.17 -26.27 20.04
CA GLN A 274 -53.17 -27.12 19.38
C GLN A 274 -53.54 -28.39 20.18
N ARG A 275 -53.75 -28.27 21.50
CA ARG A 275 -54.42 -29.34 22.27
C ARG A 275 -55.74 -28.85 22.87
N PRO A 276 -56.81 -29.65 22.81
CA PRO A 276 -58.16 -29.18 23.08
C PRO A 276 -58.42 -28.90 24.56
N LYS A 277 -59.29 -27.91 24.79
CA LYS A 277 -59.70 -27.31 26.06
C LYS A 277 -60.10 -28.32 27.14
N GLY A 278 -59.24 -28.54 28.13
CA GLY A 278 -59.64 -28.98 29.47
C GLY A 278 -59.84 -27.76 30.37
N LYS A 279 -61.05 -27.57 30.92
CA LYS A 279 -61.40 -26.43 31.79
C LYS A 279 -60.47 -26.39 33.02
N TYR A 280 -59.77 -25.27 33.20
CA TYR A 280 -58.99 -24.99 34.40
C TYR A 280 -59.95 -24.69 35.57
N VAL A 281 -59.76 -25.33 36.73
CA VAL A 281 -60.50 -25.04 37.96
C VAL A 281 -59.51 -24.48 39.00
N THR A 282 -59.87 -23.35 39.59
CA THR A 282 -59.02 -22.57 40.51
C THR A 282 -58.86 -23.23 41.89
N PRO A 283 -57.71 -22.99 42.58
CA PRO A 283 -57.26 -23.83 43.70
C PRO A 283 -58.05 -23.69 45.02
N GLN A 284 -59.04 -22.81 45.11
CA GLN A 284 -59.74 -22.51 46.38
C GLN A 284 -60.91 -23.44 46.71
N ARG A 285 -61.17 -24.49 45.91
CA ARG A 285 -62.26 -25.46 46.18
C ARG A 285 -61.80 -26.86 46.61
N ARG A 286 -60.55 -27.04 47.05
CA ARG A 286 -60.04 -28.37 47.43
C ARG A 286 -60.36 -28.84 48.86
N ASN A 287 -60.83 -27.96 49.75
CA ASN A 287 -61.15 -28.32 51.14
C ASN A 287 -62.59 -27.93 51.52
N SER A 288 -63.53 -28.84 51.23
CA SER A 288 -64.77 -29.00 52.01
C SER A 288 -65.27 -30.43 51.78
N VAL A 289 -65.01 -31.31 52.76
CA VAL A 289 -65.90 -32.30 53.41
C VAL A 289 -66.97 -32.94 52.50
N ASP A 290 -67.13 -34.26 52.36
CA ASP A 290 -66.96 -35.43 53.26
C ASP A 290 -66.22 -36.59 52.59
#